data_AF-D4H742-F1
#
_entry.id   AF-D4H742-F1
#
_cell.length_a   1.000
_cell.length_b   1.000
_cell.length_c   1.000
_cell.angle_alpha   90.00
_cell.angle_beta   90.00
_cell.angle_gamma   90.00
#
_symmetry.space_group_name_H-M   'P 1'
#
loop_
_entity.id
_entity.type
_entity.pdbx_description
1 polymer ?
#
loop_
_entity_poly.entity_id
_entity_poly.type
_entity_poly.pdbx_seq_one_letter_code
_entity_poly.pdbx_strand_id
1 'polypeptide(L)' 'MDYTKIETGEICFAGWTVSITRGRGSIADGSGSVVARFNVNEDGHVTLTEGEHKFADMALIAVRSYVRYGAPQII' A
#
# COMPACT_ATOMS: atom_id res chain seq x y z
N MET A 1 6.85 -13.14 8.43
CA MET A 1 5.58 -13.21 7.67
C MET A 1 5.95 -12.85 6.24
N ASP A 2 5.51 -13.61 5.25
CA ASP A 2 5.88 -13.33 3.85
C ASP A 2 4.96 -12.23 3.29
N TYR A 3 5.45 -10.99 3.30
CA TYR A 3 4.70 -9.83 2.80
C TYR A 3 4.52 -9.86 1.28
N THR A 4 5.30 -10.66 0.55
CA THR A 4 5.17 -10.80 -0.90
C THR A 4 3.94 -11.61 -1.31
N LYS A 5 3.24 -12.23 -0.36
CA LYS A 5 1.98 -12.96 -0.59
C LYS A 5 0.74 -12.18 -0.17
N ILE A 6 0.91 -10.95 0.31
CA ILE A 6 -0.21 -10.12 0.76
C ILE A 6 -1.03 -9.65 -0.45
N GLU A 7 -2.34 -9.82 -0.34
CA GLU A 7 -3.35 -9.22 -1.21
C GLU A 7 -4.31 -8.46 -0.30
N THR A 8 -4.36 -7.14 -0.43
CA THR A 8 -5.13 -6.27 0.50
C THR A 8 -6.48 -5.81 -0.03
N GLY A 9 -6.69 -5.91 -1.35
CA GLY A 9 -7.70 -5.09 -2.02
C GLY A 9 -7.36 -3.60 -1.92
N GLU A 10 -8.36 -2.74 -2.09
CA GLU A 10 -8.23 -1.30 -1.97
C GLU A 10 -8.31 -0.85 -0.50
N ILE A 11 -7.27 -0.17 -0.03
CA ILE A 11 -7.18 0.46 1.28
C ILE A 11 -7.36 1.96 1.07
N CYS A 12 -8.52 2.49 1.44
CA CYS A 12 -8.80 3.92 1.37
C CYS A 12 -8.30 4.62 2.64
N PHE A 13 -7.42 5.61 2.48
CA PHE A 13 -6.88 6.40 3.58
C PHE A 13 -6.74 7.87 3.19
N ALA A 14 -7.45 8.75 3.89
CA ALA A 14 -7.34 10.21 3.74
C ALA A 14 -7.43 10.73 2.29
N GLY A 15 -8.31 10.14 1.47
CA GLY A 15 -8.49 10.49 0.06
C GLY A 15 -7.51 9.83 -0.91
N TRP A 16 -6.67 8.91 -0.43
CA TRP A 16 -5.79 8.07 -1.23
C TRP A 16 -6.27 6.63 -1.20
N THR A 17 -6.06 5.92 -2.30
CA THR A 17 -6.36 4.49 -2.41
C THR A 17 -5.05 3.74 -2.57
N VAL A 18 -4.73 2.89 -1.60
CA VAL A 18 -3.54 2.04 -1.63
C VAL A 18 -3.96 0.60 -1.92
N SER A 19 -3.37 -0.03 -2.92
CA SER A 19 -3.58 -1.44 -3.20
C SER A 19 -2.25 -2.18 -3.13
N ILE A 20 -2.23 -3.36 -2.52
CA ILE A 20 -1.05 -4.22 -2.44
C ILE A 20 -1.45 -5.61 -2.92
N THR A 21 -0.73 -6.10 -3.92
CA THR A 21 -0.93 -7.41 -4.54
C THR A 21 0.42 -8.03 -4.79
N ARG A 22 0.69 -9.14 -4.12
CA ARG A 22 1.87 -9.99 -4.34
C ARG A 22 3.21 -9.24 -4.23
N GLY A 23 3.38 -8.48 -3.15
CA GLY A 23 4.60 -7.70 -2.89
C GLY A 23 4.78 -6.47 -3.78
N ARG A 24 3.74 -6.07 -4.51
CA ARG A 24 3.71 -4.82 -5.27
C ARG A 24 2.52 -4.01 -4.80
N GLY A 25 2.66 -2.69 -4.77
CA GLY A 25 1.54 -1.82 -4.46
C GLY A 25 1.52 -0.55 -5.29
N SER A 26 0.36 0.05 -5.33
CA SER A 26 0.11 1.33 -5.98
C SER A 26 -0.68 2.24 -5.07
N ILE A 27 -0.44 3.55 -5.21
CA ILE A 27 -1.17 4.60 -4.52
C ILE A 27 -1.84 5.44 -5.58
N ALA A 28 -3.16 5.53 -5.51
CA ALA A 28 -3.98 6.42 -6.32
C ALA A 28 -4.53 7.57 -5.48
N ASP A 29 -4.70 8.73 -6.11
CA ASP A 29 -5.42 9.85 -5.51
C ASP A 29 -6.94 9.62 -5.53
N GLY A 30 -7.70 10.57 -4.98
CA GLY A 30 -9.17 10.52 -4.96
C GLY A 30 -9.83 10.57 -6.34
N SER A 31 -9.07 10.85 -7.41
CA SER A 31 -9.54 10.74 -8.80
C SER A 31 -9.31 9.36 -9.42
N GLY A 32 -8.60 8.47 -8.71
CA GLY A 32 -8.17 7.15 -9.21
C GLY A 32 -6.87 7.20 -10.00
N SER A 33 -6.18 8.34 -10.06
CA SER A 33 -4.92 8.48 -10.77
C SER A 33 -3.78 7.91 -9.92
N VAL A 34 -3.04 6.94 -10.46
CA VAL A 34 -1.88 6.37 -9.76
C VAL A 34 -0.77 7.40 -9.67
N VAL A 35 -0.44 7.83 -8.45
CA VAL A 35 0.59 8.83 -8.16
C VAL A 35 1.92 8.21 -7.71
N ALA A 36 1.89 6.95 -7.25
CA ALA A 36 3.09 6.25 -6.81
C ALA A 36 2.93 4.73 -6.92
N ARG A 37 4.05 4.04 -7.09
CA ARG A 37 4.15 2.58 -7.07
C ARG A 37 5.30 2.15 -6.17
N PHE A 38 5.13 1.02 -5.50
CA PHE A 38 6.13 0.49 -4.59
C PHE A 38 6.18 -1.03 -4.61
N ASN A 39 7.28 -1.59 -4.14
CA ASN A 39 7.44 -3.00 -3.86
C ASN A 39 7.56 -3.21 -2.34
N VAL A 40 7.08 -4.35 -1.86
CA VAL A 40 7.21 -4.81 -0.48
C VAL A 40 8.03 -6.08 -0.50
N ASN A 41 9.18 -6.06 0.16
CA ASN A 41 10.05 -7.23 0.30
C ASN A 41 9.50 -8.21 1.35
N GLU A 42 10.06 -9.43 1.40
CA GLU A 42 9.69 -10.46 2.38
C GLU A 42 9.77 -9.99 3.84
N ASP A 43 10.66 -9.04 4.14
CA ASP A 43 10.82 -8.46 5.48
C ASP A 43 9.85 -7.30 5.79
N GLY A 44 8.96 -6.96 4.86
CA GLY A 44 8.04 -5.83 4.98
C GLY A 44 8.68 -4.47 4.67
N HIS A 45 9.89 -4.45 4.12
CA HIS A 45 10.54 -3.23 3.64
C HIS A 45 9.85 -2.73 2.36
N VAL A 46 9.49 -1.45 2.35
CA VAL A 46 8.83 -0.80 1.21
C VAL A 46 9.87 -0.02 0.39
N THR A 47 9.89 -0.25 -0.91
CA THR A 47 10.74 0.48 -1.86
C THR A 47 9.85 1.11 -2.92
N LEU A 48 9.86 2.45 -3.02
CA LEU A 48 9.19 3.15 -4.12
C LEU A 48 9.89 2.82 -5.44
N THR A 49 9.09 2.46 -6.45
CA THR A 49 9.53 2.31 -7.85
C THR A 49 9.14 3.52 -8.68
N GLU A 50 8.11 4.25 -8.27
CA GLU A 50 7.58 5.43 -8.96
C GLU A 50 6.90 6.37 -7.96
N GLY A 51 6.95 7.68 -8.21
CA GLY A 51 6.32 8.71 -7.39
C GLY A 51 7.27 9.44 -6.43
N GLU A 52 6.72 10.40 -5.69
CA GLU A 52 7.46 11.19 -4.72
C GLU A 52 7.76 10.42 -3.43
N HIS A 53 8.89 10.73 -2.77
CA HIS A 53 9.32 10.07 -1.53
C HIS A 53 8.27 10.12 -0.41
N LYS A 54 7.45 11.19 -0.36
CA LYS A 54 6.36 11.35 0.62
C LYS A 54 5.35 10.20 0.62
N PHE A 55 5.26 9.43 -0.48
CA PHE A 55 4.36 8.30 -0.60
C PHE A 55 4.94 6.99 -0.01
N ALA A 56 6.24 6.94 0.30
CA ALA A 56 6.86 5.78 0.93
C ALA A 56 6.30 5.55 2.35
N ASP A 57 6.18 6.62 3.13
CA ASP A 57 5.63 6.55 4.49
C ASP A 57 4.17 6.10 4.46
N MET A 58 3.40 6.57 3.48
CA MET A 58 2.00 6.17 3.29
C MET A 58 1.88 4.67 2.96
N ALA A 59 2.70 4.17 2.03
CA ALA A 59 2.74 2.75 1.69
C ALA A 59 3.11 1.89 2.91
N LEU A 60 4.10 2.31 3.70
CA LEU A 60 4.50 1.62 4.92
C LEU A 60 3.37 1.57 5.96
N ILE A 61 2.67 2.69 6.16
CA ILE A 61 1.52 2.76 7.08
C ILE A 61 0.39 1.84 6.59
N ALA A 62 0.09 1.83 5.29
CA ALA A 62 -0.95 0.97 4.72
C ALA A 62 -0.64 -0.52 4.93
N VAL A 63 0.60 -0.95 4.62
CA VAL A 63 1.06 -2.34 4.85
C VAL A 63 0.93 -2.72 6.32
N ARG A 64 1.44 -1.88 7.22
CA ARG A 64 1.40 -2.15 8.67
C ARG A 64 -0.01 -2.17 9.24
N SER A 65 -0.87 -1.26 8.79
CA SER A 65 -2.27 -1.19 9.21
C SER A 65 -3.01 -2.45 8.76
N TYR A 66 -2.78 -2.90 7.52
CA TYR A 66 -3.36 -4.14 7.02
C TYR A 66 -2.90 -5.36 7.81
N VAL A 67 -1.61 -5.51 8.06
CA VAL A 67 -1.10 -6.68 8.80
C VAL A 67 -1.58 -6.70 10.25
N ARG A 68 -1.77 -5.52 10.86
CA ARG A 68 -2.21 -5.41 12.25
C ARG A 68 -3.73 -5.59 12.43
N TYR A 69 -4.53 -5.08 11.49
CA TYR A 69 -5.99 -4.98 11.65
C TYR A 69 -6.79 -5.77 10.59
N GLY A 70 -6.13 -6.30 9.56
CA GLY A 70 -6.78 -6.85 8.36
C GLY A 70 -7.15 -5.78 7.35
N ALA A 71 -7.89 -6.16 6.30
CA ALA A 71 -8.49 -5.19 5.39
C ALA A 71 -9.40 -4.25 6.20
N PRO A 72 -9.30 -2.91 6.06
CA PRO A 72 -10.28 -2.03 6.67
C PRO A 72 -11.66 -2.42 6.15
N GLN A 73 -12.54 -2.87 7.05
CA GLN A 73 -13.93 -3.06 6.70
C GLN A 73 -14.48 -1.70 6.32
N ILE A 74 -14.97 -1.58 5.09
CA ILE A 74 -15.80 -0.46 4.67
C ILE A 74 -17.04 -0.54 5.58
N ILE A 75 -17.16 0.40 6.52
CA ILE A 75 -18.36 0.59 7.35
C ILE A 75 -19.29 1.54 6.61
#